data_AF-A0A1G6SB84-F1
#
_entry.id   AF-A0A1G6SB84-F1
#
_cell.length_a   1.000
_cell.length_b   1.000
_cell.length_c   1.000
_cell.angle_alpha   90.00
_cell.angle_beta   90.00
_cell.angle_gamma   90.00
#
_symmetry.space_group_name_H-M   'P 1'
#
loop_
_entity.id
_entity.type
_entity.pdbx_description
1 polymer ?
#
loop_
_entity_poly.entity_id
_entity_poly.type
_entity_poly.pdbx_seq_one_letter_code
_entity_poly.pdbx_strand_id
1 'polypeptide(L)'
;MSLREFLMDRIAEDESAARRFMAANHDYADQPGDHVGGYIWSRHVDTPARVLDVEDYEGGPGNARRVLAECDAKRRLIRHVSAVMDAAGAEAVLRLLALPYADHPGCLDEWDVPGTVTHLRPSRHRS
;
A
#
# COMPACT_ATOMS: atom_id res chain seq x y z
N MET A 1 1.82 9.06 17.38
CA MET A 1 1.34 9.04 15.99
C MET A 1 -0.03 8.40 15.99
N SER A 2 -1.02 9.05 15.40
CA SER A 2 -2.38 8.53 15.27
C SER A 2 -2.49 7.55 14.10
N LEU A 3 -3.52 6.70 14.11
CA LEU A 3 -3.81 5.79 13.00
C LEU A 3 -4.02 6.53 11.67
N ARG A 4 -4.67 7.70 11.73
CA ARG A 4 -4.84 8.57 10.56
C ARG A 4 -3.51 9.07 10.01
N GLU A 5 -2.61 9.55 10.87
CA GLU A 5 -1.27 10.00 10.46
C GLU A 5 -0.50 8.83 9.82
N PHE A 6 -0.54 7.65 10.43
CA PHE A 6 0.05 6.43 9.88
C PHE A 6 -0.44 6.09 8.49
N LEU A 7 -1.75 6.10 8.27
CA LEU A 7 -2.32 5.84 6.95
C LEU A 7 -1.91 6.90 5.93
N MET A 8 -1.90 8.17 6.31
CA MET A 8 -1.51 9.25 5.39
C MET A 8 -0.04 9.13 4.97
N ASP A 9 0.85 8.76 5.88
CA ASP A 9 2.27 8.53 5.58
C ASP A 9 2.45 7.33 4.64
N ARG A 10 1.77 6.21 4.90
CA ARG A 10 1.84 5.01 4.04
C ARG A 10 1.26 5.25 2.66
N ILE A 11 0.13 5.97 2.57
CA ILE A 11 -0.44 6.37 1.27
C ILE A 11 0.53 7.29 0.51
N ALA A 12 1.24 8.19 1.19
CA ALA A 12 2.23 9.06 0.56
C ALA A 12 3.45 8.27 0.06
N GLU A 13 3.87 7.24 0.78
CA GLU A 13 4.93 6.32 0.38
C GLU A 13 4.56 5.52 -0.87
N ASP A 14 3.38 4.89 -0.87
CA ASP A 14 2.83 4.14 -2.01
C ASP A 14 2.74 5.02 -3.26
N GLU A 15 2.21 6.24 -3.11
CA GLU A 15 2.14 7.22 -4.19
C GLU A 15 3.52 7.60 -4.70
N SER A 16 4.48 7.86 -3.80
CA SER A 16 5.84 8.22 -4.20
C SER A 16 6.51 7.11 -4.97
N ALA A 17 6.33 5.85 -4.56
CA ALA A 17 6.81 4.68 -5.27
C ALA A 17 6.19 4.57 -6.68
N ALA A 18 4.87 4.71 -6.78
CA ALA A 18 4.16 4.67 -8.07
C ALA A 18 4.59 5.82 -9.00
N ARG A 19 4.82 7.04 -8.47
CA ARG A 19 5.33 8.17 -9.26
C ARG A 19 6.75 7.94 -9.77
N ARG A 20 7.65 7.41 -8.93
CA ARG A 20 9.01 7.06 -9.36
C ARG A 20 8.99 6.02 -10.47
N PHE A 21 8.14 5.00 -10.34
CA PHE A 21 7.95 3.98 -11.36
C PHE A 21 7.46 4.58 -12.69
N MET A 22 6.46 5.47 -12.64
CA MET A 22 5.95 6.15 -13.84
C MET A 22 7.02 7.02 -14.50
N ALA A 23 7.82 7.76 -13.71
CA ALA A 23 8.88 8.61 -14.24
C ALA A 23 10.00 7.78 -14.90
N ALA A 24 10.45 6.71 -14.24
CA ALA A 24 11.49 5.84 -14.78
C ALA A 24 11.08 5.11 -16.07
N ASN A 25 9.79 4.76 -16.22
CA ASN A 25 9.29 4.12 -17.44
C ASN A 25 8.90 5.11 -18.54
N HIS A 26 8.69 6.38 -18.21
CA HIS A 26 8.46 7.42 -19.22
C HIS A 26 9.71 7.63 -20.09
N ASP A 27 10.91 7.48 -19.53
CA ASP A 27 12.18 7.56 -20.26
C ASP A 27 12.44 6.35 -21.20
N TYR A 28 11.76 5.22 -20.98
CA TYR A 28 11.92 4.02 -21.81
C TYR A 28 10.97 3.96 -23.02
N ALA A 29 9.97 4.83 -23.09
CA ALA A 29 8.98 4.81 -24.17
C ALA A 29 9.51 5.40 -25.50
N ASP A 30 10.66 6.08 -25.48
CA ASP A 30 11.27 6.75 -26.64
C ASP A 30 12.45 5.95 -27.27
N GLN A 31 12.75 4.74 -26.80
CA GLN A 31 13.79 3.90 -27.40
C GLN A 31 13.18 2.85 -28.35
N PRO A 32 13.41 2.96 -29.68
CA PRO A 32 12.93 1.97 -30.63
C PRO A 32 13.78 0.71 -30.52
N GLY A 33 13.19 -0.35 -29.98
CA GLY A 33 13.73 -1.70 -30.09
C GLY A 33 14.70 -2.09 -29.00
N ASP A 34 14.19 -2.36 -27.80
CA ASP A 34 14.57 -3.56 -27.04
C ASP A 34 13.60 -3.71 -25.87
N HIS A 35 12.59 -4.56 -26.05
CA HIS A 35 11.75 -5.04 -24.96
C HIS A 35 12.54 -6.00 -24.07
N VAL A 36 13.60 -5.52 -23.43
CA VAL A 36 14.14 -6.17 -22.24
C VAL A 36 13.24 -5.70 -21.11
N GLY A 37 12.18 -6.47 -20.85
CA GLY A 37 11.32 -6.28 -19.67
C GLY A 37 12.21 -6.08 -18.45
N GLY A 38 12.18 -4.86 -17.90
CA GLY A 38 12.98 -4.48 -16.75
C GLY A 38 12.57 -5.28 -15.53
N TYR A 39 13.19 -6.44 -15.35
CA TYR A 39 13.14 -7.25 -14.15
C TYR A 39 13.76 -6.47 -12.98
N ILE A 40 13.00 -5.60 -12.32
CA ILE A 40 13.38 -5.07 -11.01
C ILE A 40 12.16 -5.04 -10.09
N TRP A 41 11.80 -6.21 -9.58
CA TRP A 41 11.28 -6.32 -8.21
C TRP A 41 11.68 -7.66 -7.60
N SER A 42 12.99 -7.86 -7.43
CA SER A 42 13.53 -8.94 -6.60
C SER A 42 14.92 -8.60 -6.09
N ARG A 43 14.98 -7.74 -5.05
CA ARG A 43 15.69 -8.00 -3.77
C ARG A 43 15.86 -6.72 -2.95
N HIS A 44 15.31 -6.77 -1.74
CA HIS A 44 15.78 -6.12 -0.51
C HIS A 44 15.48 -4.63 -0.35
N VAL A 45 14.19 -4.33 -0.20
CA VAL A 45 13.76 -3.32 0.78
C VAL A 45 12.81 -4.06 1.72
N ASP A 46 13.11 -4.06 3.01
CA ASP A 46 12.32 -4.65 4.11
C ASP A 46 10.98 -3.91 4.28
N THR A 47 10.14 -3.95 3.24
CA THR A 47 8.77 -3.43 3.24
C THR A 47 7.83 -4.62 3.22
N PRO A 48 7.28 -5.04 4.37
CA PRO A 48 6.27 -6.09 4.41
C PRO A 48 4.92 -5.44 4.08
N ALA A 49 4.72 -5.20 2.79
CA ALA A 49 3.41 -4.94 2.23
C ALA A 49 3.36 -5.69 0.91
N ARG A 50 2.91 -6.94 0.99
CA ARG A 50 2.46 -7.72 -0.16
C ARG A 50 1.34 -6.94 -0.84
N VAL A 51 1.68 -6.12 -1.82
CA VAL A 51 0.73 -5.64 -2.81
C VAL A 51 0.36 -6.84 -3.65
N LEU A 52 -0.71 -7.53 -3.21
CA LEU A 52 -1.53 -8.47 -3.98
C LEU A 52 -0.77 -9.61 -4.67
N ASP A 53 -0.81 -10.80 -4.05
CA ASP A 53 -0.62 -12.07 -4.75
C ASP A 53 -1.70 -12.20 -5.85
N VAL A 54 -1.38 -11.73 -7.05
CA VAL A 54 -2.02 -12.11 -8.31
C VAL A 54 -0.87 -12.53 -9.20
N GLU A 55 -0.69 -13.85 -9.33
CA GLU A 55 0.43 -14.53 -10.02
C GLU A 55 0.51 -14.27 -11.54
N ASP A 56 -0.04 -13.18 -12.08
CA ASP A 56 -0.02 -12.88 -13.52
C ASP A 56 -0.03 -11.37 -13.86
N TYR A 57 0.54 -10.51 -13.01
CA TYR A 57 0.57 -9.07 -13.30
C TYR A 57 1.99 -8.55 -13.51
N GLU A 58 2.44 -8.67 -14.77
CA GLU A 58 3.55 -7.91 -15.35
C GLU A 58 3.49 -6.47 -14.82
N GLY A 59 4.52 -6.06 -14.07
CA GLY A 59 4.63 -4.75 -13.43
C GLY A 59 4.75 -3.61 -14.44
N GLY A 60 3.74 -3.41 -15.28
CA GLY A 60 3.69 -2.38 -16.31
C GLY A 60 3.09 -1.06 -15.81
N PRO A 61 3.17 0.00 -16.63
CA PRO A 61 2.65 1.34 -16.30
C PRO A 61 1.17 1.39 -15.87
N GLY A 62 0.36 0.41 -16.31
CA GLY A 62 -1.05 0.27 -15.91
C GLY A 62 -1.23 0.12 -14.39
N ASN A 63 -0.33 -0.61 -13.73
CA ASN A 63 -0.37 -0.81 -12.28
C ASN A 63 -0.07 0.47 -11.50
N ALA A 64 0.91 1.26 -11.93
CA ALA A 64 1.25 2.48 -11.24
C ALA A 64 0.13 3.52 -11.32
N ARG A 65 -0.55 3.64 -12.46
CA ARG A 65 -1.75 4.51 -12.57
C ARG A 65 -2.86 4.06 -11.64
N ARG A 66 -3.10 2.75 -11.54
CA ARG A 66 -4.07 2.17 -10.60
C ARG A 66 -3.70 2.51 -9.16
N VAL A 67 -2.44 2.31 -8.74
CA VAL A 67 -1.98 2.63 -7.38
C VAL A 67 -2.18 4.12 -7.05
N LEU A 68 -1.90 5.03 -8.00
CA LEU A 68 -2.16 6.45 -7.81
C LEU A 68 -3.65 6.77 -7.62
N ALA A 69 -4.52 6.14 -8.40
CA ALA A 69 -5.97 6.29 -8.24
C ALA A 69 -6.46 5.73 -6.90
N GLU A 70 -5.93 4.60 -6.46
CA GLU A 70 -6.21 4.01 -5.15
C GLU A 70 -5.74 4.92 -4.00
N CYS A 71 -4.55 5.53 -4.11
CA CYS A 71 -4.05 6.49 -3.13
C CYS A 71 -4.97 7.71 -2.99
N ASP A 72 -5.44 8.28 -4.11
CA ASP A 72 -6.41 9.38 -4.08
C ASP A 72 -7.75 8.95 -3.47
N ALA A 73 -8.27 7.78 -3.86
CA ALA A 73 -9.49 7.22 -3.31
C ALA A 73 -9.41 7.02 -1.78
N LYS A 74 -8.31 6.45 -1.28
CA LYS A 74 -8.06 6.28 0.16
C LYS A 74 -8.05 7.63 0.90
N ARG A 75 -7.39 8.67 0.37
CA ARG A 75 -7.41 10.01 0.98
C ARG A 75 -8.81 10.62 1.01
N ARG A 76 -9.59 10.46 -0.06
CA ARG A 76 -10.99 10.91 -0.10
C ARG A 76 -11.83 10.16 0.94
N LEU A 77 -11.66 8.85 1.05
CA LEU A 77 -12.36 8.03 2.05
C LEU A 77 -12.02 8.46 3.47
N ILE A 78 -10.74 8.62 3.81
CA ILE A 78 -10.30 9.10 5.14
C ILE A 78 -10.93 10.45 5.47
N ARG A 79 -10.92 11.41 4.53
CA ARG A 79 -11.57 12.72 4.73
C ARG A 79 -13.08 12.59 4.92
N HIS A 80 -13.73 11.75 4.12
CA HIS A 80 -15.18 11.57 4.18
C HIS A 80 -15.61 10.94 5.50
N VAL A 81 -15.03 9.80 5.90
CA VAL A 81 -15.41 9.12 7.15
C VAL A 81 -15.13 9.98 8.37
N SER A 82 -14.03 10.74 8.37
CA SER A 82 -13.73 11.70 9.45
C SER A 82 -14.76 12.82 9.57
N ALA A 83 -15.49 13.13 8.50
CA ALA A 83 -16.45 14.23 8.46
C ALA A 83 -17.90 13.78 8.72
N VAL A 84 -18.26 12.55 8.33
CA VAL A 84 -19.65 12.09 8.35
C VAL A 84 -19.95 11.03 9.41
N MET A 85 -18.92 10.32 9.89
CA MET A 85 -19.08 9.30 10.92
C MET A 85 -18.73 9.87 12.29
N ASP A 86 -19.24 9.23 13.34
CA ASP A 86 -18.73 9.47 14.68
C ASP A 86 -17.29 8.94 14.82
N ALA A 87 -16.63 9.28 15.92
CA ALA A 87 -15.23 8.91 16.14
C ALA A 87 -15.02 7.38 16.11
N ALA A 88 -15.96 6.61 16.67
CA ALA A 88 -15.85 5.15 16.71
C ALA A 88 -16.01 4.51 15.32
N GLY A 89 -16.98 4.97 14.54
CA GLY A 89 -17.21 4.49 13.18
C GLY A 89 -16.08 4.86 12.23
N ALA A 90 -15.58 6.10 12.32
CA ALA A 90 -14.41 6.53 11.54
C ALA A 90 -13.18 5.68 11.87
N GLU A 91 -12.88 5.50 13.16
CA GLU A 91 -11.77 4.68 13.64
C GLU A 91 -11.84 3.24 13.12
N ALA A 92 -13.02 2.61 13.13
CA ALA A 92 -13.21 1.26 12.61
C ALA A 92 -12.84 1.16 11.11
N VAL A 93 -13.24 2.14 10.29
CA VAL A 93 -12.86 2.17 8.86
C VAL A 93 -11.36 2.39 8.70
N LEU A 94 -10.74 3.26 9.51
CA LEU A 94 -9.29 3.48 9.45
C LEU A 94 -8.52 2.19 9.76
N ARG A 95 -8.97 1.38 10.71
CA ARG A 95 -8.31 0.10 11.03
C ARG A 95 -8.41 -0.89 9.88
N LEU A 96 -9.54 -0.94 9.18
CA LEU A 96 -9.68 -1.74 7.96
C LEU A 96 -8.72 -1.28 6.86
N LEU A 97 -8.52 0.03 6.71
CA LEU A 97 -7.53 0.58 5.77
C LEU A 97 -6.08 0.30 6.17
N ALA A 98 -5.81 -0.03 7.44
CA ALA A 98 -4.48 -0.35 7.93
C ALA A 98 -4.09 -1.82 7.70
N LEU A 99 -5.06 -2.70 7.40
CA LEU A 99 -4.80 -4.14 7.18
C LEU A 99 -3.67 -4.43 6.17
N PRO A 100 -3.54 -3.73 5.03
CA PRO A 100 -2.43 -3.96 4.09
C PRO A 100 -1.05 -3.65 4.67
N TYR A 101 -0.99 -2.93 5.79
CA TYR A 101 0.24 -2.49 6.46
C TYR A 101 0.44 -3.17 7.82
N ALA A 102 -0.30 -4.25 8.13
CA ALA A 102 -0.28 -4.89 9.44
C ALA A 102 1.10 -5.45 9.86
N ASP A 103 1.95 -5.78 8.88
CA ASP A 103 3.31 -6.24 9.13
C ASP A 103 4.34 -5.09 9.19
N HIS A 104 3.92 -3.86 8.87
CA HIS A 104 4.82 -2.70 8.88
C HIS A 104 5.29 -2.42 10.32
N PRO A 105 6.59 -2.16 10.58
CA PRO A 105 7.12 -1.99 11.93
C PRO A 105 6.54 -0.79 12.68
N GLY A 106 6.03 0.21 11.96
CA GLY A 106 5.29 1.35 12.50
C GLY A 106 3.80 1.13 12.75
N CYS A 107 3.24 -0.04 12.39
CA CYS A 107 1.85 -0.38 12.68
C CYS A 107 1.73 -0.87 14.12
N LEU A 108 0.85 -0.26 14.91
CA LEU A 108 0.65 -0.64 16.31
C LEU A 108 -0.34 -1.79 16.44
N ASP A 109 -0.11 -2.70 17.39
CA ASP A 109 -0.98 -3.87 17.65
C ASP A 109 -2.43 -3.46 18.02
N GLU A 110 -2.63 -2.28 18.62
CA GLU A 110 -3.95 -1.74 18.96
C GLU A 110 -4.81 -1.34 17.74
N TRP A 111 -4.19 -1.17 16.58
CA TRP A 111 -4.86 -0.88 15.32
C TRP A 111 -5.24 -2.15 14.56
N ASP A 112 -4.83 -3.33 15.06
CA ASP A 112 -5.25 -4.61 14.54
C ASP A 112 -6.77 -4.78 14.76
N VAL A 113 -7.44 -5.38 13.77
CA VAL A 113 -8.89 -5.58 13.82
C VAL A 113 -9.16 -7.00 14.34
N PRO A 114 -9.77 -7.17 15.53
CA PRO A 114 -10.00 -8.49 16.11
C PRO A 114 -10.86 -9.36 15.19
N GLY A 115 -10.40 -10.58 14.89
CA GLY A 115 -11.16 -11.57 14.11
C GLY A 115 -10.97 -11.51 12.59
N THR A 116 -10.22 -10.54 12.06
CA THR A 116 -9.93 -10.43 10.62
C THR A 116 -8.61 -11.10 10.20
N VAL A 117 -7.75 -11.45 11.15
CA VAL A 117 -6.44 -12.06 10.88
C VAL A 117 -6.40 -13.49 11.43
N THR A 118 -6.90 -14.46 10.64
CA THR A 118 -6.61 -15.89 10.92
C THR A 118 -5.61 -16.48 9.90
N HIS A 119 -5.33 -15.80 8.78
CA HIS A 119 -4.48 -16.38 7.72
C HIS A 119 -3.32 -15.52 7.21
N LEU A 120 -3.07 -14.32 7.75
CA LEU A 120 -2.03 -13.43 7.21
C LEU A 120 -0.84 -13.15 8.15
N ARG A 121 -0.89 -13.53 9.44
CA ARG A 121 0.27 -13.39 10.34
C ARG A 121 1.12 -14.67 10.30
N PRO A 122 2.32 -14.68 9.69
CA PRO A 122 3.28 -15.74 9.98
C PRO A 122 3.67 -15.62 11.45
N SER A 123 3.54 -16.74 12.16
CA SER A 123 3.82 -16.89 13.59
C SER A 123 5.12 -16.18 13.96
N ARG A 124 5.05 -15.09 14.73
CA ARG A 124 6.25 -14.50 15.34
C ARG A 124 6.82 -15.54 16.31
N HIS A 125 7.87 -16.25 15.89
CA HIS A 125 8.62 -17.12 16.79
C HIS A 125 9.15 -16.27 17.95
N ARG A 126 8.55 -16.44 19.13
CA ARG A 126 9.16 -16.02 20.38
C ARG A 126 10.41 -16.87 20.57
N SER A 127 11.56 -16.21 20.54
CA SER A 127 12.81 -16.72 21.12
C SER A 127 12.81 -16.41 22.61
#